data_AF-A0A932WS85-F1
#
_entry.id   AF-A0A932WS85-F1
#
_cell.length_a   1.000
_cell.length_b   1.000
_cell.length_c   1.000
_cell.angle_alpha   90.00
_cell.angle_beta   90.00
_cell.angle_gamma   90.00
#
_symmetry.space_group_name_H-M   'P 1'
#
loop_
_entity.id
_entity.type
_entity.pdbx_description
1 polymer ?
#
loop_
_entity_poly.entity_id
_entity_poly.type
_entity_poly.pdbx_seq_one_letter_code
_entity_poly.pdbx_strand_id
1 'polypeptide(L)'
;MSKSRIISLLALSGLVVGLFQTPTPAADAEIAKKSIGGRWYVTDGEPPTYLYRDGQRYVDLFSYHRQDSNKDGIDNLRISHDASFVIIRSQGYPNHPTALFPNSGNPNSIRVQDFTFRLPLEPRLAESVTRVPMGPIGMALNGVAFFNPFEIGGMNAVEGYSEVWLDSCCGHPQQEGVYHYHKYPSCVKSPFPDDGKQHSPIIGFAWDGFPVYGPYGKEGVMAKDLKEESALDVCNGHADPERGYHYHVTPGRFPYLIGGYAGVPERSNSRELSRGGQRGAIVDNARGQSPIDGAIVAIRPGTASRGGQRELTLELAAQHGGRGGSSQSRPSWVQIGPYEATRVERKGNKITFEIDIPADANVGVLLDCHVEFGGHPTRGGSLVIKKNDAFRVVE
;
A
#
# COMPACT_ATOMS: atom_id res chain seq x y z
N MET A 1 46.20 43.95 38.23
CA MET A 1 44.92 44.61 37.92
C MET A 1 45.16 45.74 36.93
N SER A 2 44.34 45.81 35.87
CA SER A 2 44.16 46.96 34.94
C SER A 2 45.28 47.23 33.92
N LYS A 3 45.06 46.88 32.63
CA LYS A 3 44.56 47.79 31.57
C LYS A 3 44.78 47.22 30.16
N SER A 4 43.80 47.51 29.31
CA SER A 4 43.68 47.20 27.88
C SER A 4 44.49 48.16 26.99
N ARG A 5 44.96 47.70 25.80
CA ARG A 5 44.79 48.36 24.47
C ARG A 5 45.69 47.77 23.34
N ILE A 6 45.02 47.20 22.33
CA ILE A 6 45.09 47.40 20.85
C ILE A 6 46.38 47.97 20.22
N ILE A 7 46.93 47.23 19.23
CA ILE A 7 47.63 47.70 17.99
C ILE A 7 47.40 46.62 16.89
N SER A 8 46.51 46.79 15.92
CA SER A 8 46.67 47.30 14.54
C SER A 8 47.11 46.29 13.45
N LEU A 9 46.28 46.29 12.39
CA LEU A 9 46.30 45.70 11.05
C LEU A 9 47.64 45.20 10.45
N LEU A 10 47.55 44.03 9.79
CA LEU A 10 48.10 43.84 8.45
C LEU A 10 47.09 43.07 7.59
N ALA A 11 46.64 43.70 6.51
CA ALA A 11 45.90 43.08 5.43
C ALA A 11 46.90 42.37 4.51
N LEU A 12 46.70 41.08 4.25
CA LEU A 12 47.30 40.41 3.10
C LEU A 12 46.19 39.76 2.27
N SER A 13 45.98 40.35 1.10
CA SER A 13 45.21 39.84 -0.02
C SER A 13 45.75 38.50 -0.50
N GLY A 14 44.91 37.46 -0.48
CA GLY A 14 45.19 36.16 -1.10
C GLY A 14 43.90 35.61 -1.70
N LEU A 15 43.70 35.86 -2.99
CA LEU A 15 42.62 35.31 -3.78
C LEU A 15 42.93 33.83 -4.04
N VAL A 16 42.36 32.93 -3.23
CA VAL A 16 42.41 31.48 -3.51
C VAL A 16 41.19 31.15 -4.36
N VAL A 17 41.41 31.00 -5.67
CA VAL A 17 40.46 30.38 -6.59
C VAL A 17 40.40 28.89 -6.21
N GLY A 18 39.43 28.53 -5.36
CA GLY A 18 39.09 27.15 -5.10
C GLY A 18 38.45 26.54 -6.35
N LEU A 19 39.16 25.63 -7.00
CA LEU A 19 38.59 24.71 -7.98
C LEU A 19 37.49 23.92 -7.26
N PHE A 20 36.22 24.19 -7.60
CA PHE A 20 35.11 23.30 -7.25
C PHE A 20 35.29 22.00 -8.03
N GLN A 21 36.03 21.04 -7.45
CA GLN A 21 35.86 19.65 -7.83
C GLN A 21 34.47 19.24 -7.37
N THR A 22 33.60 18.96 -8.34
CA THR A 22 32.37 18.22 -8.10
C THR A 22 32.74 16.94 -7.36
N PRO A 23 32.12 16.61 -6.22
CA PRO A 23 32.41 15.35 -5.55
C PRO A 23 32.04 14.23 -6.52
N THR A 24 33.04 13.47 -6.94
CA THR A 24 32.85 12.15 -7.54
C THR A 24 31.96 11.37 -6.57
N PRO A 25 30.89 10.70 -7.02
CA PRO A 25 30.14 9.83 -6.13
C PRO A 25 31.14 8.84 -5.53
N ALA A 26 31.22 8.81 -4.20
CA ALA A 26 31.97 7.79 -3.51
C ALA A 26 31.48 6.44 -4.07
N ALA A 27 32.41 5.62 -4.56
CA ALA A 27 32.09 4.26 -4.93
C ALA A 27 31.47 3.62 -3.69
N ASP A 28 30.16 3.33 -3.74
CA ASP A 28 29.48 2.57 -2.70
C ASP A 28 30.31 1.32 -2.46
N ALA A 29 30.85 1.18 -1.25
CA ALA A 29 31.53 -0.04 -0.86
C ALA A 29 30.55 -1.19 -1.12
N GLU A 30 30.89 -2.07 -2.06
CA GLU A 30 29.98 -3.12 -2.49
C GLU A 30 29.66 -3.99 -1.27
N ILE A 31 28.44 -3.86 -0.75
CA ILE A 31 28.00 -4.66 0.41
C ILE A 31 28.15 -6.13 -0.01
N ALA A 32 28.97 -6.87 0.75
CA ALA A 32 29.13 -8.29 0.55
C ALA A 32 27.75 -8.97 0.66
N LYS A 33 27.32 -9.56 -0.44
CA LYS A 33 26.00 -10.17 -0.62
C LYS A 33 26.18 -11.56 -1.22
N LYS A 34 25.47 -12.54 -0.68
CA LYS A 34 25.48 -13.92 -1.14
C LYS A 34 24.14 -14.26 -1.77
N SER A 35 24.16 -14.85 -2.97
CA SER A 35 22.94 -15.40 -3.58
C SER A 35 22.43 -16.56 -2.74
N ILE A 36 21.13 -16.56 -2.46
CA ILE A 36 20.44 -17.67 -1.77
C ILE A 36 19.54 -18.47 -2.70
N GLY A 37 19.30 -17.99 -3.94
CA GLY A 37 18.51 -18.68 -4.96
C GLY A 37 17.69 -17.69 -5.78
N GLY A 38 17.52 -17.98 -7.08
CA GLY A 38 16.80 -17.11 -8.02
C GLY A 38 17.25 -15.65 -7.97
N ARG A 39 16.35 -14.76 -7.54
CA ARG A 39 16.59 -13.30 -7.45
C ARG A 39 16.93 -12.82 -6.03
N TRP A 40 17.11 -13.73 -5.07
CA TRP A 40 17.29 -13.40 -3.67
C TRP A 40 18.75 -13.46 -3.23
N TYR A 41 19.13 -12.48 -2.42
CA TYR A 41 20.47 -12.32 -1.87
C TYR A 41 20.38 -11.97 -0.39
N VAL A 42 21.42 -12.27 0.37
CA VAL A 42 21.53 -11.95 1.79
C VAL A 42 22.87 -11.30 2.10
N THR A 43 22.90 -10.34 3.00
CA THR A 43 24.14 -9.72 3.49
C THR A 43 24.71 -10.49 4.69
N ASP A 44 26.01 -10.40 4.92
CA ASP A 44 26.70 -11.04 6.05
C ASP A 44 26.52 -10.29 7.40
N GLY A 45 25.61 -9.31 7.47
CA GLY A 45 25.34 -8.54 8.68
C GLY A 45 24.57 -9.33 9.74
N GLU A 46 24.63 -8.87 10.99
CA GLU A 46 23.81 -9.40 12.09
C GLU A 46 22.91 -8.29 12.66
N PRO A 47 21.58 -8.33 12.43
CA PRO A 47 20.84 -9.32 11.64
C PRO A 47 21.10 -9.18 10.12
N PRO A 48 20.92 -10.25 9.33
CA PRO A 48 21.11 -10.20 7.89
C PRO A 48 20.04 -9.37 7.19
N THR A 49 20.43 -8.69 6.11
CA THR A 49 19.51 -7.99 5.21
C THR A 49 19.20 -8.86 4.01
N TYR A 50 17.92 -9.00 3.69
CA TYR A 50 17.44 -9.73 2.52
C TYR A 50 17.22 -8.77 1.36
N LEU A 51 17.94 -9.00 0.28
CA LEU A 51 17.90 -8.18 -0.93
C LEU A 51 17.22 -8.96 -2.05
N TYR A 52 16.37 -8.28 -2.80
CA TYR A 52 15.80 -8.81 -4.05
C TYR A 52 16.47 -8.13 -5.23
N ARG A 53 16.82 -8.90 -6.26
CA ARG A 53 17.34 -8.35 -7.52
C ARG A 53 16.17 -7.97 -8.43
N ASP A 54 15.84 -6.68 -8.46
CA ASP A 54 14.85 -6.10 -9.36
C ASP A 54 15.53 -5.45 -10.57
N GLY A 55 15.54 -6.16 -11.69
CA GLY A 55 16.33 -5.78 -12.87
C GLY A 55 17.83 -5.78 -12.55
N GLN A 56 18.46 -4.61 -12.66
CA GLN A 56 19.87 -4.41 -12.32
C GLN A 56 20.09 -3.93 -10.87
N ARG A 57 19.03 -3.69 -10.11
CA ARG A 57 19.12 -3.14 -8.75
C ARG A 57 18.96 -4.25 -7.71
N TYR A 58 19.68 -4.11 -6.60
CA TYR A 58 19.43 -4.85 -5.38
C TYR A 58 18.62 -3.97 -4.44
N VAL A 59 17.45 -4.43 -4.02
CA VAL A 59 16.52 -3.67 -3.18
C VAL A 59 16.32 -4.37 -1.84
N ASP A 60 16.47 -3.62 -0.76
CA ASP A 60 16.11 -4.06 0.59
C ASP A 60 14.60 -3.89 0.79
N LEU A 61 13.85 -4.94 0.52
CA LEU A 61 12.40 -4.90 0.53
C LEU A 61 11.79 -4.88 1.93
N PHE A 62 12.50 -5.33 2.96
CA PHE A 62 11.87 -5.67 4.24
C PHE A 62 12.38 -4.88 5.44
N SER A 63 13.62 -4.38 5.46
CA SER A 63 14.17 -3.76 6.68
C SER A 63 13.32 -2.60 7.21
N TYR A 64 12.78 -1.77 6.31
CA TYR A 64 11.87 -0.69 6.69
C TYR A 64 10.60 -1.20 7.39
N HIS A 65 10.07 -2.33 6.92
CA HIS A 65 8.79 -2.89 7.36
C HIS A 65 8.88 -3.75 8.63
N ARG A 66 10.10 -3.97 9.16
CA ARG A 66 10.32 -4.69 10.42
C ARG A 66 9.91 -3.90 11.67
N GLN A 67 9.79 -2.58 11.54
CA GLN A 67 9.45 -1.70 12.66
C GLN A 67 8.17 -2.17 13.36
N ASP A 68 8.25 -2.32 14.68
CA ASP A 68 7.13 -2.65 15.55
C ASP A 68 6.05 -1.55 15.43
N SER A 69 4.97 -1.89 14.73
CA SER A 69 3.90 -0.95 14.38
C SER A 69 2.83 -0.83 15.45
N ASN A 70 2.71 -1.83 16.34
CA ASN A 70 1.70 -1.88 17.40
C ASN A 70 2.29 -1.64 18.81
N LYS A 71 3.62 -1.50 18.92
CA LYS A 71 4.38 -1.21 20.13
C LYS A 71 4.30 -2.32 21.18
N ASP A 72 4.21 -3.59 20.75
CA ASP A 72 4.19 -4.75 21.64
C ASP A 72 5.59 -5.35 21.93
N GLY A 73 6.64 -4.77 21.36
CA GLY A 73 8.03 -5.20 21.51
C GLY A 73 8.45 -6.29 20.52
N ILE A 74 7.61 -6.62 19.54
CA ILE A 74 7.86 -7.66 18.55
C ILE A 74 7.98 -7.01 17.17
N ASP A 75 9.06 -7.31 16.43
CA ASP A 75 9.20 -6.86 15.04
C ASP A 75 7.96 -7.26 14.22
N ASN A 76 7.44 -6.32 13.44
CA ASN A 76 6.28 -6.58 12.59
C ASN A 76 6.57 -7.67 11.54
N LEU A 77 7.84 -7.76 11.11
CA LEU A 77 8.38 -8.81 10.23
C LEU A 77 9.67 -9.42 10.78
N ARG A 78 9.77 -10.75 10.70
CA ARG A 78 11.02 -11.49 10.91
C ARG A 78 11.30 -12.37 9.71
N ILE A 79 12.45 -12.17 9.07
CA ILE A 79 12.81 -12.81 7.81
C ILE A 79 13.91 -13.83 8.06
N SER A 80 13.75 -15.00 7.45
CA SER A 80 14.72 -16.09 7.43
C SER A 80 14.69 -16.74 6.04
N HIS A 81 15.58 -17.67 5.77
CA HIS A 81 15.49 -18.51 4.56
C HIS A 81 15.93 -19.94 4.86
N ASP A 82 15.49 -20.85 4.01
CA ASP A 82 16.07 -22.19 3.89
C ASP A 82 16.58 -22.39 2.44
N ALA A 83 16.85 -23.64 2.05
CA ALA A 83 17.36 -23.96 0.72
C ALA A 83 16.37 -23.70 -0.43
N SER A 84 15.09 -23.43 -0.15
CA SER A 84 14.03 -23.32 -1.14
C SER A 84 13.16 -22.07 -0.99
N PHE A 85 13.11 -21.47 0.19
CA PHE A 85 12.20 -20.36 0.49
C PHE A 85 12.88 -19.21 1.22
N VAL A 86 12.44 -17.99 0.93
CA VAL A 86 12.42 -16.91 1.92
C VAL A 86 11.20 -17.14 2.81
N ILE A 87 11.42 -17.15 4.13
CA ILE A 87 10.39 -17.39 5.14
C ILE A 87 10.16 -16.08 5.90
N ILE A 88 8.93 -15.59 5.84
CA ILE A 88 8.52 -14.34 6.46
C ILE A 88 7.53 -14.66 7.57
N ARG A 89 7.94 -14.41 8.82
CA ARG A 89 7.00 -14.35 9.94
C ARG A 89 6.45 -12.95 10.04
N SER A 90 5.12 -12.82 10.13
CA SER A 90 4.45 -11.52 10.15
C SER A 90 3.35 -11.46 11.20
N GLN A 91 3.27 -10.30 11.86
CA GLN A 91 2.14 -9.97 12.73
C GLN A 91 0.86 -9.62 11.95
N GLY A 92 0.95 -9.43 10.63
CA GLY A 92 -0.18 -8.99 9.81
C GLY A 92 -0.75 -7.63 10.23
N TYR A 93 0.03 -6.84 10.99
CA TYR A 93 -0.42 -5.56 11.54
C TYR A 93 -0.04 -4.43 10.58
N PRO A 94 -0.96 -3.51 10.25
CA PRO A 94 -0.67 -2.44 9.31
C PRO A 94 0.38 -1.48 9.88
N ASN A 95 1.35 -1.09 9.04
CA ASN A 95 2.37 -0.08 9.38
C ASN A 95 1.91 1.36 9.10
N HIS A 96 0.60 1.57 8.95
CA HIS A 96 -0.03 2.84 8.64
C HIS A 96 -1.32 3.01 9.46
N PRO A 97 -1.81 4.25 9.66
CA PRO A 97 -3.11 4.48 10.28
C PRO A 97 -4.24 3.79 9.50
N THR A 98 -5.22 3.26 10.22
CA THR A 98 -6.44 2.66 9.67
C THR A 98 -7.66 3.41 10.19
N ALA A 99 -8.84 3.11 9.64
CA ALA A 99 -10.09 3.49 10.30
C ALA A 99 -10.17 2.91 11.72
N LEU A 100 -10.98 3.56 12.57
CA LEU A 100 -11.26 3.04 13.90
C LEU A 100 -12.23 1.86 13.78
N PHE A 101 -11.72 0.65 14.03
CA PHE A 101 -12.50 -0.58 14.03
C PHE A 101 -12.74 -1.05 15.48
N PRO A 102 -13.97 -1.43 15.88
CA PRO A 102 -15.17 -1.57 15.04
C PRO A 102 -15.89 -0.24 14.80
N ASN A 103 -16.59 -0.15 13.68
CA ASN A 103 -17.43 0.98 13.30
C ASN A 103 -18.74 0.54 12.61
N SER A 104 -19.56 1.49 12.19
CA SER A 104 -20.84 1.19 11.52
C SER A 104 -20.71 0.44 10.18
N GLY A 105 -19.56 0.50 9.52
CA GLY A 105 -19.27 -0.25 8.29
C GLY A 105 -18.66 -1.64 8.54
N ASN A 106 -17.98 -1.84 9.67
CA ASN A 106 -17.35 -3.12 10.00
C ASN A 106 -17.30 -3.34 11.53
N PRO A 107 -17.97 -4.40 12.05
CA PRO A 107 -18.04 -4.68 13.48
C PRO A 107 -16.82 -5.41 14.05
N ASN A 108 -15.83 -5.74 13.24
CA ASN A 108 -14.63 -6.47 13.66
C ASN A 108 -13.55 -5.52 14.18
N SER A 109 -12.49 -6.06 14.79
CA SER A 109 -11.33 -5.29 15.27
C SER A 109 -10.05 -5.92 14.76
N ILE A 110 -9.03 -5.09 14.49
CA ILE A 110 -7.71 -5.56 14.07
C ILE A 110 -7.03 -6.28 15.23
N ARG A 111 -6.44 -7.45 14.97
CA ARG A 111 -5.68 -8.25 15.93
C ARG A 111 -4.35 -8.66 15.35
N VAL A 112 -3.35 -8.78 16.21
CA VAL A 112 -2.05 -9.38 15.86
C VAL A 112 -2.26 -10.82 15.43
N GLN A 113 -1.56 -11.20 14.36
CA GLN A 113 -1.55 -12.55 13.80
C GLN A 113 -0.18 -13.20 14.03
N ASP A 114 -0.07 -14.48 13.73
CA ASP A 114 1.20 -15.22 13.71
C ASP A 114 1.36 -15.93 12.37
N PHE A 115 1.47 -15.15 11.30
CA PHE A 115 1.60 -15.69 9.96
C PHE A 115 3.02 -16.19 9.71
N THR A 116 3.13 -17.29 8.97
CA THR A 116 4.39 -17.74 8.37
C THR A 116 4.14 -17.91 6.87
N PHE A 117 4.70 -16.99 6.09
CA PHE A 117 4.65 -17.02 4.63
C PHE A 117 5.94 -17.63 4.09
N ARG A 118 5.82 -18.48 3.07
CA ARG A 118 6.94 -19.08 2.34
C ARG A 118 6.93 -18.60 0.90
N LEU A 119 7.96 -17.86 0.51
CA LEU A 119 8.14 -17.36 -0.85
C LEU A 119 9.20 -18.21 -1.55
N PRO A 120 8.87 -18.95 -2.63
CA PRO A 120 9.85 -19.71 -3.40
C PRO A 120 11.02 -18.82 -3.83
N LEU A 121 12.25 -19.30 -3.62
CA LEU A 121 13.44 -18.60 -4.09
C LEU A 121 13.51 -18.55 -5.63
N GLU A 122 13.01 -19.60 -6.27
CA GLU A 122 12.96 -19.78 -7.72
C GLU A 122 11.51 -20.07 -8.16
N PRO A 123 10.68 -19.01 -8.30
CA PRO A 123 9.32 -19.18 -8.82
C PRO A 123 9.36 -19.71 -10.25
N ARG A 124 8.40 -20.58 -10.58
CA ARG A 124 8.28 -21.21 -11.91
C ARG A 124 6.88 -20.96 -12.44
N LEU A 125 6.78 -20.67 -13.73
CA LEU A 125 5.50 -20.64 -14.44
C LEU A 125 4.84 -22.03 -14.36
N ALA A 126 3.52 -22.03 -14.18
CA ALA A 126 2.70 -23.23 -14.26
C ALA A 126 2.26 -23.49 -15.71
N GLU A 127 1.98 -24.75 -16.03
CA GLU A 127 1.43 -25.13 -17.35
C GLU A 127 0.02 -24.56 -17.59
N SER A 128 -0.70 -24.25 -16.50
CA SER A 128 -2.03 -23.65 -16.55
C SER A 128 -2.25 -22.77 -15.33
N VAL A 129 -3.02 -21.70 -15.50
CA VAL A 129 -3.39 -20.80 -14.40
C VAL A 129 -4.06 -21.57 -13.26
N THR A 130 -3.54 -21.37 -12.05
CA THR A 130 -4.20 -21.82 -10.82
C THR A 130 -5.07 -20.70 -10.27
N ARG A 131 -6.33 -20.99 -9.95
CA ARG A 131 -7.25 -20.03 -9.37
C ARG A 131 -6.75 -19.61 -7.99
N VAL A 132 -6.84 -18.31 -7.70
CA VAL A 132 -6.60 -17.81 -6.34
C VAL A 132 -7.64 -18.38 -5.36
N PRO A 133 -7.23 -18.82 -4.15
CA PRO A 133 -8.16 -19.33 -3.15
C PRO A 133 -9.02 -18.20 -2.58
N MET A 134 -10.08 -18.54 -1.86
CA MET A 134 -10.73 -17.56 -0.99
C MET A 134 -9.80 -17.17 0.18
N GLY A 135 -9.89 -15.93 0.65
CA GLY A 135 -9.00 -15.41 1.70
C GLY A 135 -7.62 -14.97 1.16
N PRO A 136 -6.51 -15.24 1.88
CA PRO A 136 -5.18 -14.75 1.48
C PRO A 136 -4.67 -15.33 0.15
N ILE A 137 -4.20 -14.46 -0.74
CA ILE A 137 -3.64 -14.78 -2.07
C ILE A 137 -2.18 -14.32 -2.26
N GLY A 138 -1.67 -13.55 -1.29
CA GLY A 138 -0.32 -13.00 -1.28
C GLY A 138 -0.10 -12.16 -0.03
N MET A 139 1.01 -11.44 0.01
CA MET A 139 1.31 -10.49 1.08
C MET A 139 1.89 -9.19 0.53
N ALA A 140 1.56 -8.07 1.16
CA ALA A 140 2.23 -6.80 0.99
C ALA A 140 3.57 -6.77 1.73
N LEU A 141 4.48 -5.88 1.35
CA LEU A 141 5.80 -5.75 1.98
C LEU A 141 5.74 -5.40 3.48
N ASN A 142 4.63 -4.84 3.97
CA ASN A 142 4.42 -4.58 5.40
C ASN A 142 3.91 -5.81 6.18
N GLY A 143 3.75 -6.98 5.55
CA GLY A 143 3.28 -8.19 6.21
C GLY A 143 1.77 -8.40 6.23
N VAL A 144 0.99 -7.38 5.84
CA VAL A 144 -0.46 -7.50 5.71
C VAL A 144 -0.78 -8.37 4.48
N ALA A 145 -1.77 -9.24 4.61
CA ALA A 145 -2.16 -10.15 3.54
C ALA A 145 -2.90 -9.43 2.41
N PHE A 146 -2.61 -9.82 1.17
CA PHE A 146 -3.49 -9.60 0.04
C PHE A 146 -4.57 -10.66 0.05
N PHE A 147 -5.82 -10.24 -0.06
CA PHE A 147 -6.97 -11.15 -0.12
C PHE A 147 -7.56 -11.22 -1.52
N ASN A 148 -8.24 -12.32 -1.79
CA ASN A 148 -9.09 -12.50 -2.97
C ASN A 148 -10.01 -11.29 -3.12
N PRO A 149 -10.24 -10.76 -4.33
CA PRO A 149 -11.18 -9.64 -4.52
C PRO A 149 -12.64 -10.00 -4.19
N PHE A 150 -12.95 -11.28 -3.94
CA PHE A 150 -14.24 -11.71 -3.43
C PHE A 150 -14.27 -11.86 -1.90
N GLU A 151 -15.40 -11.47 -1.30
CA GLU A 151 -15.70 -11.76 0.10
C GLU A 151 -16.18 -13.22 0.29
N ILE A 152 -16.38 -13.67 1.53
CA ILE A 152 -16.64 -15.09 1.85
C ILE A 152 -17.90 -15.69 1.17
N GLY A 153 -18.90 -14.87 0.84
CA GLY A 153 -20.09 -15.21 0.04
C GLY A 153 -19.84 -15.26 -1.46
N GLY A 154 -18.60 -15.03 -1.90
CA GLY A 154 -18.16 -15.12 -3.29
C GLY A 154 -18.44 -13.88 -4.12
N MET A 155 -18.92 -12.78 -3.53
CA MET A 155 -19.26 -11.56 -4.25
C MET A 155 -18.07 -10.58 -4.27
N ASN A 156 -18.01 -9.69 -5.27
CA ASN A 156 -16.98 -8.65 -5.37
C ASN A 156 -16.99 -7.73 -4.13
N ALA A 157 -15.87 -7.72 -3.40
CA ALA A 157 -15.69 -6.96 -2.17
C ALA A 157 -15.32 -5.49 -2.40
N VAL A 158 -14.95 -5.12 -3.63
CA VAL A 158 -14.48 -3.79 -4.01
C VAL A 158 -15.54 -3.00 -4.78
N GLU A 159 -16.49 -3.68 -5.43
CA GLU A 159 -17.47 -3.05 -6.31
C GLU A 159 -18.82 -3.76 -6.31
N GLY A 160 -19.88 -3.01 -6.60
CA GLY A 160 -21.25 -3.51 -6.75
C GLY A 160 -21.95 -3.75 -5.41
N TYR A 161 -23.05 -4.50 -5.43
CA TYR A 161 -23.95 -4.61 -4.28
C TYR A 161 -23.30 -5.17 -3.00
N SER A 162 -22.24 -5.96 -3.12
CA SER A 162 -21.55 -6.61 -2.00
C SER A 162 -20.26 -5.92 -1.60
N GLU A 163 -20.03 -4.72 -2.13
CA GLU A 163 -18.86 -3.93 -1.80
C GLU A 163 -18.73 -3.76 -0.28
N VAL A 164 -17.57 -4.16 0.24
CA VAL A 164 -17.26 -4.12 1.67
C VAL A 164 -16.78 -2.72 2.05
N TRP A 165 -17.03 -2.35 3.31
CA TRP A 165 -16.56 -1.09 3.88
C TRP A 165 -15.06 -1.14 4.18
N LEU A 166 -14.26 -1.07 3.12
CA LEU A 166 -12.82 -0.78 3.19
C LEU A 166 -12.60 0.59 3.83
N ASP A 167 -11.52 0.74 4.57
CA ASP A 167 -11.02 2.05 4.99
C ASP A 167 -10.36 2.79 3.80
N SER A 168 -9.95 4.05 4.03
CA SER A 168 -9.23 4.85 3.01
C SER A 168 -7.92 4.21 2.54
N CYS A 169 -7.44 3.19 3.25
CA CYS A 169 -6.22 2.46 2.98
C CYS A 169 -6.46 1.14 2.24
N CYS A 170 -7.67 0.96 1.70
CA CYS A 170 -8.04 -0.16 0.84
C CYS A 170 -8.08 -1.51 1.58
N GLY A 171 -8.20 -1.49 2.91
CA GLY A 171 -8.23 -2.69 3.74
C GLY A 171 -9.29 -2.65 4.83
N HIS A 172 -9.49 -3.80 5.48
CA HIS A 172 -10.36 -3.94 6.64
C HIS A 172 -10.05 -5.23 7.42
N PRO A 173 -10.47 -5.33 8.70
CA PRO A 173 -10.41 -6.59 9.43
C PRO A 173 -11.59 -7.51 9.12
N GLN A 174 -11.34 -8.81 9.11
CA GLN A 174 -12.39 -9.84 9.18
C GLN A 174 -12.62 -10.31 10.63
N GLN A 175 -13.55 -11.23 10.86
CA GLN A 175 -14.01 -11.76 12.15
C GLN A 175 -12.89 -12.22 13.10
N GLU A 176 -11.84 -12.89 12.59
CA GLU A 176 -10.69 -13.28 13.41
C GLU A 176 -9.66 -12.16 13.61
N GLY A 177 -9.95 -10.96 13.08
CA GLY A 177 -9.15 -9.75 13.26
C GLY A 177 -7.98 -9.60 12.28
N VAL A 178 -7.92 -10.43 11.23
CA VAL A 178 -6.94 -10.28 10.15
C VAL A 178 -7.28 -9.03 9.34
N TYR A 179 -6.48 -7.97 9.47
CA TYR A 179 -6.53 -6.85 8.54
C TYR A 179 -5.89 -7.28 7.20
N HIS A 180 -6.52 -6.91 6.08
CA HIS A 180 -6.09 -7.33 4.75
C HIS A 180 -6.52 -6.34 3.68
N TYR A 181 -5.87 -6.39 2.52
CA TYR A 181 -6.17 -5.55 1.37
C TYR A 181 -6.86 -6.34 0.26
N HIS A 182 -7.89 -5.74 -0.35
CA HIS A 182 -8.56 -6.26 -1.54
C HIS A 182 -8.16 -5.54 -2.83
N LYS A 183 -7.55 -4.35 -2.72
CA LYS A 183 -7.04 -3.54 -3.83
C LYS A 183 -5.72 -2.88 -3.44
N TYR A 184 -5.15 -2.08 -4.35
CA TYR A 184 -3.84 -1.44 -4.16
C TYR A 184 -3.75 -0.72 -2.80
N PRO A 185 -2.82 -1.11 -1.91
CA PRO A 185 -2.76 -0.60 -0.54
C PRO A 185 -2.04 0.75 -0.49
N SER A 186 -2.75 1.81 -0.89
CA SER A 186 -2.20 3.16 -1.07
C SER A 186 -1.60 3.79 0.20
N CYS A 187 -1.86 3.24 1.37
CA CYS A 187 -1.33 3.73 2.64
C CYS A 187 -0.07 3.03 3.14
N VAL A 188 0.37 1.95 2.50
CA VAL A 188 1.57 1.23 2.95
C VAL A 188 2.74 2.18 2.98
N LYS A 189 3.27 2.44 4.18
CA LYS A 189 4.50 3.23 4.33
C LYS A 189 5.65 2.39 3.81
N SER A 190 6.42 2.94 2.89
CA SER A 190 7.50 2.25 2.20
C SER A 190 8.55 3.26 1.74
N PRO A 191 9.84 2.89 1.68
CA PRO A 191 10.89 3.73 1.08
C PRO A 191 10.83 3.74 -0.46
N PHE A 192 9.83 3.09 -1.06
CA PHE A 192 9.66 2.98 -2.50
C PHE A 192 8.44 3.80 -2.95
N PRO A 193 8.56 5.15 -3.02
CA PRO A 193 7.49 5.97 -3.57
C PRO A 193 7.29 5.66 -5.05
N ASP A 194 6.05 5.79 -5.50
CA ASP A 194 5.66 5.59 -6.89
C ASP A 194 5.15 6.90 -7.50
N ASP A 195 6.08 7.65 -8.09
CA ASP A 195 5.80 8.91 -8.76
C ASP A 195 5.38 8.74 -10.22
N GLY A 196 5.14 7.50 -10.67
CA GLY A 196 4.71 7.21 -12.02
C GLY A 196 5.73 7.56 -13.11
N LYS A 197 6.98 7.90 -12.76
CA LYS A 197 8.03 8.24 -13.76
C LYS A 197 8.80 7.03 -14.29
N GLN A 198 8.54 5.85 -13.75
CA GLN A 198 9.19 4.61 -14.15
C GLN A 198 8.25 3.43 -13.89
N HIS A 199 8.72 2.22 -14.18
CA HIS A 199 8.05 1.01 -13.71
C HIS A 199 7.90 1.08 -12.18
N SER A 200 6.71 0.74 -11.69
CA SER A 200 6.40 0.77 -10.27
C SER A 200 7.37 -0.07 -9.44
N PRO A 201 7.51 0.23 -8.15
CA PRO A 201 8.22 -0.64 -7.22
C PRO A 201 7.41 -1.90 -6.85
N ILE A 202 8.11 -2.89 -6.32
CA ILE A 202 7.50 -4.08 -5.70
C ILE A 202 6.72 -3.63 -4.47
N ILE A 203 5.47 -4.08 -4.34
CA ILE A 203 4.62 -3.83 -3.18
C ILE A 203 4.31 -5.09 -2.39
N GLY A 204 4.67 -6.26 -2.90
CA GLY A 204 4.44 -7.54 -2.25
C GLY A 204 4.73 -8.74 -3.15
N PHE A 205 4.30 -9.92 -2.72
CA PHE A 205 4.48 -11.19 -3.43
C PHE A 205 3.20 -12.02 -3.40
N ALA A 206 2.92 -12.70 -4.51
CA ALA A 206 1.87 -13.71 -4.59
C ALA A 206 2.37 -15.06 -4.05
N TRP A 207 1.45 -15.99 -3.75
CA TRP A 207 1.83 -17.30 -3.22
C TRP A 207 2.59 -18.19 -4.20
N ASP A 208 2.66 -17.86 -5.49
CA ASP A 208 3.53 -18.53 -6.46
C ASP A 208 4.96 -17.97 -6.51
N GLY A 209 5.28 -17.00 -5.65
CA GLY A 209 6.60 -16.41 -5.49
C GLY A 209 6.93 -15.30 -6.48
N PHE A 210 6.03 -14.98 -7.42
CA PHE A 210 6.23 -13.84 -8.30
C PHE A 210 5.92 -12.51 -7.59
N PRO A 211 6.71 -11.46 -7.84
CA PRO A 211 6.49 -10.14 -7.24
C PRO A 211 5.21 -9.49 -7.79
N VAL A 212 4.56 -8.72 -6.93
CA VAL A 212 3.44 -7.84 -7.26
C VAL A 212 3.93 -6.39 -7.20
N TYR A 213 3.79 -5.68 -8.30
CA TYR A 213 4.21 -4.29 -8.47
C TYR A 213 3.03 -3.32 -8.35
N GLY A 214 3.36 -2.05 -8.12
CA GLY A 214 2.42 -0.94 -8.19
C GLY A 214 1.80 -0.74 -9.59
N PRO A 215 1.01 0.32 -9.77
CA PRO A 215 0.09 0.46 -10.91
C PRO A 215 0.73 0.84 -12.25
N TYR A 216 2.00 1.24 -12.31
CA TYR A 216 2.70 1.68 -13.52
C TYR A 216 3.61 0.59 -14.07
N GLY A 217 3.45 0.27 -15.36
CA GLY A 217 4.41 -0.60 -16.07
C GLY A 217 5.54 0.17 -16.76
N LYS A 218 5.35 1.48 -16.96
CA LYS A 218 6.37 2.43 -17.45
C LYS A 218 5.95 3.86 -17.13
N GLU A 219 6.84 4.80 -17.40
CA GLU A 219 6.60 6.24 -17.22
C GLU A 219 5.22 6.66 -17.77
N GLY A 220 4.39 7.21 -16.88
CA GLY A 220 3.07 7.77 -17.18
C GLY A 220 2.00 6.79 -17.64
N VAL A 221 2.31 5.49 -17.76
CA VAL A 221 1.38 4.49 -18.29
C VAL A 221 1.12 3.41 -17.24
N MET A 222 -0.12 3.38 -16.76
CA MET A 222 -0.55 2.33 -15.85
C MET A 222 -0.52 0.96 -16.55
N ALA A 223 -0.14 -0.08 -15.82
CA ALA A 223 -0.04 -1.45 -16.31
C ALA A 223 -1.36 -1.95 -16.91
N LYS A 224 -2.51 -1.55 -16.33
CA LYS A 224 -3.84 -1.87 -16.85
C LYS A 224 -4.12 -1.31 -18.26
N ASP A 225 -3.38 -0.30 -18.69
CA ASP A 225 -3.52 0.40 -19.97
C ASP A 225 -2.43 0.02 -20.98
N LEU A 226 -1.51 -0.89 -20.61
CA LEU A 226 -0.54 -1.46 -21.54
C LEU A 226 -1.23 -2.28 -22.63
N LYS A 227 -0.59 -2.33 -23.79
CA LYS A 227 -1.12 -2.96 -25.00
C LYS A 227 -0.08 -3.90 -25.61
N GLU A 228 -0.55 -4.70 -26.55
CA GLU A 228 0.30 -5.59 -27.37
C GLU A 228 1.12 -6.55 -26.48
N GLU A 229 2.41 -6.71 -26.76
CA GLU A 229 3.30 -7.65 -26.05
C GLU A 229 3.50 -7.30 -24.57
N SER A 230 3.21 -6.06 -24.17
CA SER A 230 3.27 -5.63 -22.76
C SER A 230 1.90 -5.67 -22.06
N ALA A 231 0.83 -6.07 -22.74
CA ALA A 231 -0.49 -6.15 -22.13
C ALA A 231 -0.49 -7.15 -20.97
N LEU A 232 -1.23 -6.82 -19.91
CA LEU A 232 -1.44 -7.75 -18.81
C LEU A 232 -2.28 -8.94 -19.27
N ASP A 233 -1.89 -10.12 -18.80
CA ASP A 233 -2.64 -11.35 -18.93
C ASP A 233 -3.86 -11.37 -17.99
N VAL A 234 -4.60 -12.47 -18.02
CA VAL A 234 -5.82 -12.66 -17.23
C VAL A 234 -5.56 -12.69 -15.71
N CYS A 235 -4.31 -12.88 -15.28
CA CYS A 235 -3.90 -12.91 -13.90
C CYS A 235 -3.45 -11.53 -13.38
N ASN A 236 -3.51 -10.48 -14.21
CA ASN A 236 -2.88 -9.16 -13.99
C ASN A 236 -1.34 -9.20 -14.02
N GLY A 237 -0.72 -10.12 -14.75
CA GLY A 237 0.74 -10.14 -14.92
C GLY A 237 1.19 -10.07 -16.36
N HIS A 238 2.48 -9.85 -16.55
CA HIS A 238 3.16 -9.94 -17.83
C HIS A 238 4.63 -10.25 -17.58
N ALA A 239 5.44 -10.33 -18.64
CA ALA A 239 6.87 -10.54 -18.51
C ALA A 239 7.66 -9.51 -19.32
N ASP A 240 8.81 -9.11 -18.78
CA ASP A 240 9.81 -8.34 -19.51
C ASP A 240 11.21 -8.98 -19.35
N PRO A 241 12.19 -8.65 -20.21
CA PRO A 241 13.53 -9.24 -20.15
C PRO A 241 14.34 -8.91 -18.88
N GLU A 242 14.02 -7.81 -18.20
CA GLU A 242 14.72 -7.36 -17.00
C GLU A 242 14.18 -8.04 -15.75
N ARG A 243 12.85 -8.18 -15.63
CA ARG A 243 12.13 -8.62 -14.42
C ARG A 243 11.67 -10.07 -14.49
N GLY A 244 11.57 -10.64 -15.70
CA GLY A 244 10.84 -11.88 -15.92
C GLY A 244 9.34 -11.66 -15.70
N TYR A 245 8.60 -12.75 -15.46
CA TYR A 245 7.17 -12.66 -15.19
C TYR A 245 6.90 -11.99 -13.83
N HIS A 246 5.92 -11.10 -13.78
CA HIS A 246 5.49 -10.40 -12.57
C HIS A 246 4.06 -9.87 -12.70
N TYR A 247 3.45 -9.52 -11.56
CA TYR A 247 2.10 -8.98 -11.49
C TYR A 247 2.10 -7.47 -11.29
N HIS A 248 1.00 -6.82 -11.68
CA HIS A 248 0.69 -5.45 -11.34
C HIS A 248 -0.68 -5.33 -10.67
N VAL A 249 -0.76 -4.48 -9.65
CA VAL A 249 -2.07 -4.00 -9.20
C VAL A 249 -2.72 -3.11 -10.26
N THR A 250 -4.05 -3.13 -10.31
CA THR A 250 -4.82 -2.41 -11.33
C THR A 250 -5.94 -1.60 -10.68
N PRO A 251 -5.63 -0.41 -10.12
CA PRO A 251 -6.62 0.44 -9.48
C PRO A 251 -7.81 0.74 -10.40
N GLY A 252 -9.03 0.52 -9.90
CA GLY A 252 -10.27 0.70 -10.65
C GLY A 252 -10.52 -0.32 -11.77
N ARG A 253 -9.80 -1.45 -11.80
CA ARG A 253 -10.06 -2.53 -12.76
C ARG A 253 -9.94 -3.89 -12.06
N PHE A 254 -10.97 -4.72 -12.15
CA PHE A 254 -10.90 -6.12 -11.69
C PHE A 254 -9.73 -6.85 -12.39
N PRO A 255 -8.98 -7.74 -11.72
CA PRO A 255 -9.12 -8.23 -10.33
C PRO A 255 -8.46 -7.37 -9.25
N TYR A 256 -8.06 -6.12 -9.55
CA TYR A 256 -7.44 -5.12 -8.65
C TYR A 256 -6.04 -5.48 -8.12
N LEU A 257 -5.86 -6.70 -7.61
CA LEU A 257 -4.59 -7.32 -7.27
C LEU A 257 -4.25 -8.37 -8.35
N ILE A 258 -4.40 -9.67 -8.07
CA ILE A 258 -4.16 -10.75 -9.04
C ILE A 258 -5.41 -11.59 -9.27
N GLY A 259 -5.57 -12.10 -10.49
CA GLY A 259 -6.73 -12.92 -10.90
C GLY A 259 -6.49 -14.44 -10.85
N GLY A 260 -5.25 -14.84 -10.68
CA GLY A 260 -4.81 -16.22 -10.75
C GLY A 260 -3.31 -16.27 -10.51
N TYR A 261 -2.80 -17.47 -10.22
CA TYR A 261 -1.37 -17.74 -10.24
C TYR A 261 -0.99 -18.24 -11.63
N ALA A 262 -0.19 -17.45 -12.34
CA ALA A 262 0.54 -17.88 -13.52
C ALA A 262 1.73 -18.79 -13.14
N GLY A 263 2.22 -18.70 -11.90
CA GLY A 263 3.22 -19.60 -11.34
C GLY A 263 2.65 -20.81 -10.63
N VAL A 264 3.55 -21.66 -10.12
CA VAL A 264 3.22 -22.78 -9.23
C VAL A 264 3.09 -22.26 -7.80
N PRO A 265 1.88 -22.21 -7.21
CA PRO A 265 1.68 -21.66 -5.88
C PRO A 265 2.26 -22.55 -4.78
N GLU A 266 2.90 -21.93 -3.78
CA GLU A 266 3.35 -22.58 -2.56
C GLU A 266 2.15 -22.95 -1.68
N ARG A 267 1.89 -24.26 -1.64
CA ARG A 267 0.66 -24.81 -1.08
C ARG A 267 0.53 -24.60 0.44
N SER A 268 1.63 -24.49 1.17
CA SER A 268 1.58 -24.28 2.61
C SER A 268 1.10 -22.88 3.02
N ASN A 269 1.08 -21.91 2.09
CA ASN A 269 0.53 -20.58 2.35
C ASN A 269 -1.01 -20.53 2.38
N SER A 270 -1.71 -21.58 1.92
CA SER A 270 -3.17 -21.64 1.97
C SER A 270 -3.69 -23.06 2.14
N ARG A 271 -4.65 -23.22 3.05
CA ARG A 271 -5.35 -24.49 3.28
C ARG A 271 -6.10 -24.97 2.04
N GLU A 272 -6.61 -24.06 1.22
CA GLU A 272 -7.29 -24.41 -0.03
C GLU A 272 -6.31 -24.88 -1.11
N LEU A 273 -5.17 -24.19 -1.25
CA LEU A 273 -4.10 -24.61 -2.16
C LEU A 273 -3.53 -25.99 -1.77
N SER A 274 -3.45 -26.28 -0.48
CA SER A 274 -3.08 -27.61 0.04
C SER A 274 -4.02 -28.74 -0.42
N ARG A 275 -5.26 -28.42 -0.82
CA ARG A 275 -6.27 -29.40 -1.29
C ARG A 275 -6.34 -29.55 -2.81
N GLY A 276 -5.42 -28.93 -3.54
CA GLY A 276 -5.25 -29.15 -4.98
C GLY A 276 -5.57 -27.96 -5.88
N GLY A 277 -6.13 -26.87 -5.35
CA GLY A 277 -6.44 -25.64 -6.09
C GLY A 277 -7.46 -25.81 -7.22
N GLN A 278 -8.21 -24.76 -7.55
CA GLN A 278 -9.03 -24.75 -8.76
C GLN A 278 -8.21 -24.24 -9.95
N ARG A 279 -8.67 -24.47 -11.18
CA ARG A 279 -8.01 -23.96 -12.40
C ARG A 279 -8.68 -22.70 -12.95
N GLY A 280 -7.89 -21.95 -13.71
CA GLY A 280 -8.31 -20.74 -14.42
C GLY A 280 -8.38 -19.51 -13.53
N ALA A 281 -8.38 -18.34 -14.16
CA ALA A 281 -8.52 -17.07 -13.45
C ALA A 281 -9.94 -16.86 -12.91
N ILE A 282 -10.05 -16.01 -11.90
CA ILE A 282 -11.33 -15.46 -11.46
C ILE A 282 -11.88 -14.50 -12.53
N VAL A 283 -13.21 -14.39 -12.56
CA VAL A 283 -13.92 -13.53 -13.50
C VAL A 283 -14.80 -12.61 -12.67
N ASP A 284 -14.83 -11.34 -13.03
CA ASP A 284 -15.61 -10.35 -12.31
C ASP A 284 -17.08 -10.75 -12.25
N ASN A 285 -17.65 -10.64 -11.06
CA ASN A 285 -19.05 -10.91 -10.78
C ASN A 285 -19.75 -9.73 -10.12
N ALA A 286 -19.14 -8.53 -10.13
CA ALA A 286 -19.77 -7.31 -9.69
C ALA A 286 -21.11 -7.11 -10.40
N ARG A 287 -22.16 -6.91 -9.60
CA ARG A 287 -23.53 -6.70 -10.07
C ARG A 287 -24.25 -5.71 -9.16
N GLY A 288 -25.21 -5.00 -9.74
CA GLY A 288 -26.00 -4.02 -9.01
C GLY A 288 -25.21 -2.76 -8.68
N GLN A 289 -25.89 -1.81 -8.03
CA GLN A 289 -25.26 -0.59 -7.54
C GLN A 289 -24.61 -0.84 -6.18
N SER A 290 -23.53 -0.11 -5.90
CA SER A 290 -22.88 -0.14 -4.60
C SER A 290 -23.87 0.22 -3.49
N PRO A 291 -23.91 -0.52 -2.37
CA PRO A 291 -24.75 -0.20 -1.22
C PRO A 291 -24.16 0.97 -0.42
N ILE A 292 -22.96 1.43 -0.75
CA ILE A 292 -22.36 2.60 -0.14
C ILE A 292 -23.24 3.79 -0.46
N ASP A 293 -23.80 4.36 0.59
CA ASP A 293 -24.60 5.56 0.48
C ASP A 293 -23.79 6.64 -0.24
N GLY A 294 -24.39 7.28 -1.25
CA GLY A 294 -23.85 8.46 -1.93
C GLY A 294 -23.79 9.70 -1.02
N ALA A 295 -23.54 9.49 0.27
CA ALA A 295 -23.51 10.47 1.33
C ALA A 295 -22.50 11.57 1.02
N ILE A 296 -21.37 11.24 0.40
CA ILE A 296 -20.41 12.22 -0.13
C ILE A 296 -20.62 12.36 -1.64
N VAL A 297 -21.22 13.48 -2.03
CA VAL A 297 -21.51 13.82 -3.43
C VAL A 297 -20.23 14.10 -4.19
N ALA A 298 -19.37 14.95 -3.62
CA ALA A 298 -18.13 15.38 -4.25
C ALA A 298 -17.07 15.79 -3.23
N ILE A 299 -15.81 15.73 -3.64
CA ILE A 299 -14.66 16.34 -2.95
C ILE A 299 -14.01 17.31 -3.92
N ARG A 300 -13.75 18.54 -3.47
CA ARG A 300 -13.21 19.61 -4.30
C ARG A 300 -12.06 20.34 -3.58
N PRO A 301 -10.93 20.59 -4.27
CA PRO A 301 -10.59 20.07 -5.59
C PRO A 301 -10.46 18.53 -5.58
N GLY A 302 -10.77 17.88 -6.71
CA GLY A 302 -10.63 16.42 -6.86
C GLY A 302 -9.18 15.96 -7.10
N THR A 303 -8.26 16.92 -7.23
CA THR A 303 -6.83 16.67 -7.37
C THR A 303 -6.04 17.75 -6.63
N ALA A 304 -4.86 17.41 -6.14
CA ALA A 304 -3.90 18.41 -5.67
C ALA A 304 -2.46 17.95 -5.94
N SER A 305 -1.56 18.93 -6.12
CA SER A 305 -0.13 18.65 -6.20
C SER A 305 0.41 18.14 -4.88
N ARG A 306 1.47 17.33 -4.92
CA ARG A 306 2.22 16.93 -3.73
C ARG A 306 3.08 18.06 -3.16
N GLY A 307 3.59 17.90 -1.95
CA GLY A 307 4.44 18.89 -1.27
C GLY A 307 3.65 20.00 -0.57
N GLY A 308 3.20 19.72 0.64
CA GLY A 308 2.64 20.69 1.59
C GLY A 308 1.15 20.53 1.85
N GLN A 309 0.61 21.50 2.60
CA GLN A 309 -0.78 21.49 3.05
C GLN A 309 -1.76 21.78 1.90
N ARG A 310 -2.91 21.10 1.90
CA ARG A 310 -4.02 21.29 0.95
C ARG A 310 -5.33 21.38 1.71
N GLU A 311 -6.13 22.39 1.38
CA GLU A 311 -7.52 22.48 1.85
C GLU A 311 -8.45 21.83 0.83
N LEU A 312 -9.28 20.89 1.31
CA LEU A 312 -10.30 20.20 0.53
C LEU A 312 -11.68 20.47 1.15
N THR A 313 -12.71 20.45 0.32
CA THR A 313 -14.11 20.53 0.76
C THR A 313 -14.87 19.33 0.23
N LEU A 314 -15.44 18.54 1.14
CA LEU A 314 -16.43 17.51 0.79
C LEU A 314 -17.86 18.05 0.92
N GLU A 315 -18.72 17.63 0.01
CA GLU A 315 -20.14 17.99 -0.03
C GLU A 315 -21.00 16.77 0.27
N LEU A 316 -21.84 16.90 1.29
CA LEU A 316 -22.76 15.86 1.72
C LEU A 316 -24.09 15.95 0.97
N ALA A 317 -24.68 14.78 0.68
CA ALA A 317 -26.03 14.68 0.13
C ALA A 317 -27.07 15.31 1.07
N ALA A 318 -28.18 15.81 0.53
CA ALA A 318 -29.18 16.57 1.29
C ALA A 318 -29.72 15.83 2.53
N GLN A 319 -29.93 14.51 2.42
CA GLN A 319 -30.36 13.63 3.52
C GLN A 319 -29.33 13.55 4.67
N HIS A 320 -28.05 13.82 4.39
CA HIS A 320 -26.95 13.86 5.35
C HIS A 320 -26.54 15.30 5.75
N GLY A 321 -27.17 16.31 5.14
CA GLY A 321 -26.92 17.73 5.36
C GLY A 321 -28.04 18.50 6.09
N GLY A 322 -29.20 17.86 6.31
CA GLY A 322 -30.42 18.49 6.86
C GLY A 322 -30.46 18.66 8.40
N ARG A 323 -31.41 19.47 8.88
CA ARG A 323 -31.75 19.65 10.32
C ARG A 323 -32.42 18.40 10.89
N GLY A 324 -31.69 17.57 11.64
CA GLY A 324 -32.29 16.52 12.49
C GLY A 324 -31.52 15.22 12.73
N GLY A 325 -30.35 14.97 12.12
CA GLY A 325 -29.60 13.71 12.27
C GLY A 325 -28.35 13.79 13.15
N SER A 326 -27.86 12.66 13.68
CA SER A 326 -26.53 12.52 14.32
C SER A 326 -25.37 12.95 13.40
N SER A 327 -25.64 13.06 12.10
CA SER A 327 -24.78 13.62 11.06
C SER A 327 -24.70 15.16 11.07
N GLN A 328 -25.13 15.89 12.10
CA GLN A 328 -24.95 17.35 12.19
C GLN A 328 -23.62 17.78 12.83
N SER A 329 -22.95 16.88 13.55
CA SER A 329 -21.70 17.19 14.23
C SER A 329 -20.57 17.44 13.24
N ARG A 330 -19.57 18.20 13.70
CA ARG A 330 -18.24 18.21 13.08
C ARG A 330 -17.72 16.78 13.10
N PRO A 331 -17.19 16.26 11.97
CA PRO A 331 -16.56 14.94 11.98
C PRO A 331 -15.48 14.87 13.07
N SER A 332 -15.38 13.71 13.71
CA SER A 332 -14.28 13.42 14.64
C SER A 332 -12.99 13.13 13.88
N TRP A 333 -13.11 12.59 12.66
CA TRP A 333 -11.97 12.17 11.85
C TRP A 333 -12.32 12.19 10.36
N VAL A 334 -11.34 12.56 9.54
CA VAL A 334 -11.42 12.56 8.07
C VAL A 334 -10.07 12.06 7.54
N GLN A 335 -10.09 11.11 6.62
CA GLN A 335 -8.90 10.59 5.96
C GLN A 335 -9.13 10.42 4.46
N ILE A 336 -8.15 10.79 3.64
CA ILE A 336 -8.18 10.55 2.20
C ILE A 336 -6.89 9.84 1.75
N GLY A 337 -7.02 8.60 1.29
CA GLY A 337 -5.88 7.71 1.12
C GLY A 337 -4.99 7.69 2.38
N PRO A 338 -3.68 7.92 2.28
CA PRO A 338 -2.78 7.98 3.43
C PRO A 338 -2.85 9.28 4.25
N TYR A 339 -3.64 10.28 3.83
CA TYR A 339 -3.61 11.62 4.41
C TYR A 339 -4.75 11.81 5.41
N GLU A 340 -4.39 11.80 6.70
CA GLU A 340 -5.29 12.19 7.78
C GLU A 340 -5.44 13.71 7.82
N ALA A 341 -6.67 14.18 8.07
CA ALA A 341 -6.95 15.60 8.17
C ALA A 341 -6.37 16.20 9.45
N THR A 342 -5.58 17.26 9.32
CA THR A 342 -5.01 18.00 10.45
C THR A 342 -5.98 19.03 11.02
N ARG A 343 -6.94 19.48 10.20
CA ARG A 343 -8.04 20.34 10.59
C ARG A 343 -9.32 19.88 9.92
N VAL A 344 -10.44 19.95 10.64
CA VAL A 344 -11.77 19.63 10.11
C VAL A 344 -12.76 20.65 10.63
N GLU A 345 -13.51 21.26 9.72
CA GLU A 345 -14.60 22.19 9.97
C GLU A 345 -15.85 21.76 9.22
N ARG A 346 -17.02 22.14 9.74
CA ARG A 346 -18.29 21.84 9.08
C ARG A 346 -19.20 23.04 9.07
N LYS A 347 -19.79 23.33 7.91
CA LYS A 347 -20.84 24.32 7.72
C LYS A 347 -21.97 23.75 6.86
N GLY A 348 -23.06 23.35 7.51
CA GLY A 348 -24.21 22.73 6.84
C GLY A 348 -23.84 21.39 6.21
N ASN A 349 -24.02 21.26 4.89
CA ASN A 349 -23.66 20.08 4.13
C ASN A 349 -22.21 20.07 3.62
N LYS A 350 -21.40 21.08 3.96
CA LYS A 350 -19.98 21.14 3.57
C LYS A 350 -19.10 20.85 4.76
N ILE A 351 -18.11 19.97 4.56
CA ILE A 351 -17.02 19.77 5.50
C ILE A 351 -15.74 20.20 4.78
N THR A 352 -15.03 21.15 5.39
CA THR A 352 -13.74 21.64 4.91
C THR A 352 -12.66 21.05 5.81
N PHE A 353 -11.59 20.54 5.21
CA PHE A 353 -10.53 19.90 5.95
C PHE A 353 -9.17 20.14 5.28
N GLU A 354 -8.13 20.16 6.11
CA GLU A 354 -6.75 20.35 5.67
C GLU A 354 -6.02 19.00 5.74
N ILE A 355 -5.27 18.64 4.70
CA ILE A 355 -4.39 17.48 4.66
C ILE A 355 -2.97 17.92 4.30
N ASP A 356 -1.96 17.20 4.78
CA ASP A 356 -0.57 17.40 4.38
C ASP A 356 -0.15 16.30 3.40
N ILE A 357 0.21 16.71 2.18
CA ILE A 357 0.67 15.79 1.13
C ILE A 357 2.21 15.88 1.08
N PRO A 358 2.95 14.81 1.45
CA PRO A 358 4.41 14.79 1.37
C PRO A 358 4.94 15.00 -0.05
N ALA A 359 6.16 15.52 -0.20
CA ALA A 359 6.77 15.76 -1.51
C ALA A 359 7.09 14.47 -2.28
N ASP A 360 7.20 13.34 -1.58
CA ASP A 360 7.45 12.00 -2.11
C ASP A 360 6.16 11.17 -2.22
N ALA A 361 4.99 11.79 -2.09
CA ALA A 361 3.71 11.10 -2.25
C ALA A 361 3.60 10.39 -3.61
N ASN A 362 2.97 9.20 -3.60
CA ASN A 362 2.59 8.48 -4.82
C ASN A 362 1.60 9.31 -5.63
N VAL A 363 1.70 9.26 -6.96
CA VAL A 363 0.89 10.09 -7.86
C VAL A 363 0.01 9.27 -8.80
N GLY A 364 -1.06 9.91 -9.28
CA GLY A 364 -1.91 9.42 -10.37
C GLY A 364 -2.93 8.34 -10.00
N VAL A 365 -2.83 7.75 -8.79
CA VAL A 365 -3.83 6.81 -8.27
C VAL A 365 -4.99 7.55 -7.60
N LEU A 366 -6.20 7.05 -7.82
CA LEU A 366 -7.40 7.54 -7.13
C LEU A 366 -7.43 6.99 -5.70
N LEU A 367 -7.72 7.89 -4.76
CA LEU A 367 -7.71 7.65 -3.32
C LEU A 367 -9.14 7.71 -2.78
N ASP A 368 -9.45 6.78 -1.90
CA ASP A 368 -10.71 6.74 -1.19
C ASP A 368 -10.73 7.78 -0.06
N CYS A 369 -11.91 8.31 0.24
CA CYS A 369 -12.14 9.21 1.36
C CYS A 369 -13.07 8.56 2.38
N HIS A 370 -12.73 8.73 3.65
CA HIS A 370 -13.44 8.20 4.80
C HIS A 370 -13.69 9.34 5.79
N VAL A 371 -14.90 9.42 6.32
CA VAL A 371 -15.31 10.43 7.29
C VAL A 371 -16.05 9.75 8.43
N GLU A 372 -15.64 10.04 9.66
CA GLU A 372 -16.26 9.52 10.88
C GLU A 372 -16.96 10.63 11.67
N PHE A 373 -18.18 10.35 12.11
CA PHE A 373 -18.96 11.18 13.02
C PHE A 373 -19.14 10.49 14.38
N GLY A 374 -18.55 11.08 15.42
CA GLY A 374 -18.71 10.65 16.80
C GLY A 374 -17.90 9.40 17.16
N GLY A 375 -17.65 9.20 18.47
CA GLY A 375 -17.02 8.02 19.05
C GLY A 375 -15.94 8.33 20.10
N HIS A 376 -16.26 8.11 21.38
CA HIS A 376 -15.29 7.78 22.45
C HIS A 376 -15.79 6.43 23.05
N PRO A 377 -14.91 5.52 23.53
CA PRO A 377 -14.94 4.11 23.17
C PRO A 377 -16.04 3.22 23.76
N THR A 378 -17.02 3.72 24.51
CA THR A 378 -17.76 2.83 25.42
C THR A 378 -19.18 2.44 25.00
N ARG A 379 -19.95 3.20 24.20
CA ARG A 379 -21.40 2.85 23.99
C ARG A 379 -22.10 3.26 22.68
N GLY A 380 -21.42 3.71 21.63
CA GLY A 380 -22.08 3.95 20.33
C GLY A 380 -21.06 3.93 19.22
N GLY A 381 -21.22 3.03 18.24
CA GLY A 381 -20.30 2.93 17.11
C GLY A 381 -20.25 4.22 16.31
N SER A 382 -19.07 4.57 15.78
CA SER A 382 -18.88 5.72 14.92
C SER A 382 -19.69 5.58 13.63
N LEU A 383 -20.44 6.64 13.28
CA LEU A 383 -21.06 6.72 11.96
C LEU A 383 -19.96 6.97 10.95
N VAL A 384 -19.84 6.08 9.97
CA VAL A 384 -18.85 6.14 8.90
C VAL A 384 -19.58 6.44 7.62
N ILE A 385 -19.06 7.41 6.86
CA ILE A 385 -19.41 7.59 5.45
C ILE A 385 -18.13 7.55 4.62
N LYS A 386 -18.22 7.01 3.41
CA LYS A 386 -17.07 6.87 2.52
C LYS A 386 -17.41 7.25 1.08
N LYS A 387 -16.36 7.55 0.32
CA LYS A 387 -16.40 7.71 -1.12
C LYS A 387 -15.16 7.09 -1.72
N ASN A 388 -15.35 6.08 -2.56
CA ASN A 388 -14.24 5.55 -3.33
C ASN A 388 -13.82 6.53 -4.43
N ASP A 389 -12.56 6.40 -4.84
CA ASP A 389 -12.04 7.09 -6.02
C ASP A 389 -12.29 8.62 -6.00
N ALA A 390 -12.12 9.22 -4.82
CA ALA A 390 -12.62 10.55 -4.52
C ALA A 390 -11.62 11.67 -4.83
N PHE A 391 -10.32 11.35 -4.82
CA PHE A 391 -9.25 12.33 -4.95
C PHE A 391 -8.00 11.71 -5.57
N ARG A 392 -7.15 12.53 -6.19
CA ARG A 392 -5.88 12.04 -6.76
C ARG A 392 -4.77 13.05 -6.57
N VAL A 393 -3.61 12.56 -6.13
CA VAL A 393 -2.39 13.36 -6.08
C VAL A 393 -1.79 13.47 -7.48
N VAL A 394 -1.37 14.68 -7.85
CA VAL A 394 -0.65 14.99 -9.09
C VAL A 394 0.70 15.62 -8.75
N GLU A 395 1.55 15.83 -9.76
CA GLU A 395 2.80 16.59 -9.59
C GLU A 395 2.56 18.04 -9.13
#